data_AF-A0A517X2U2-F1
#
_entry.id   AF-A0A517X2U2-F1
#
_cell.length_a   1.000
_cell.length_b   1.000
_cell.length_c   1.000
_cell.angle_alpha   90.00
_cell.angle_beta   90.00
_cell.angle_gamma   90.00
#
_symmetry.space_group_name_H-M   'P 1'
#
loop_
_entity.id
_entity.type
_entity.pdbx_description
1 polymer ?
#
loop_
_entity_poly.entity_id
_entity_poly.type
_entity_poly.pdbx_seq_one_letter_code
_entity_poly.pdbx_strand_id
1 'polypeptide(L)'
;MTTAVKVNTYLLILLVVSLATTAEAEAGWPWHSKEEKEAKWAEKAARPVGSRQKYKFGELWPPVPRPTGPKRHFWNKYHHAHYWPYPYNCEDQAYVRDIMARQIHNGWTDQTTLYDYHFDKDGNKLTEAGLIHLRWILEHAPENRRVIFVQTADHSIASQERLANVQYAASEMSGGQSIPSAMLRVAPAYGRPAREEDLKYRAYVGSILAPRIQYTAGGGSAANGGE
;
A
#
# COMPACT_ATOMS: atom_id res chain seq x y z
N MET A 1 -33.25 -47.53 -25.43
CA MET A 1 -34.09 -46.90 -24.39
C MET A 1 -33.22 -45.95 -23.57
N THR A 2 -33.10 -44.66 -23.93
CA THR A 2 -32.47 -43.62 -23.07
C THR A 2 -32.50 -42.23 -23.77
N THR A 3 -33.67 -41.66 -24.03
CA THR A 3 -33.78 -40.26 -24.52
C THR A 3 -34.82 -39.41 -23.79
N ALA A 4 -35.65 -40.00 -22.93
CA ALA A 4 -36.74 -39.29 -22.26
C ALA A 4 -36.32 -38.49 -21.00
N VAL A 5 -35.14 -38.73 -20.42
CA VAL A 5 -34.78 -38.14 -19.11
C VAL A 5 -34.15 -36.74 -19.24
N LYS A 6 -33.48 -36.42 -20.35
CA LYS A 6 -32.76 -35.13 -20.50
C LYS A 6 -33.67 -33.93 -20.79
N VAL A 7 -34.81 -34.13 -21.45
CA VAL A 7 -35.70 -33.00 -21.81
C VAL A 7 -36.39 -32.42 -20.56
N ASN A 8 -36.67 -33.26 -19.56
CA ASN A 8 -37.40 -32.85 -18.37
C ASN A 8 -36.54 -32.02 -17.39
N THR A 9 -35.22 -32.20 -17.37
CA THR A 9 -34.32 -31.41 -16.52
C THR A 9 -34.03 -30.03 -17.09
N TYR A 10 -33.91 -29.87 -18.41
CA TYR A 10 -33.73 -28.54 -19.01
C TYR A 10 -34.99 -27.67 -18.91
N LEU A 11 -36.18 -28.27 -18.97
CA LEU A 11 -37.45 -27.56 -18.77
C LEU A 11 -37.61 -27.06 -17.33
N LEU A 12 -37.18 -27.85 -16.34
CA LEU A 12 -37.17 -27.45 -14.93
C LEU A 12 -36.15 -26.33 -14.64
N ILE A 13 -34.95 -26.38 -15.24
CA ILE A 13 -33.93 -25.34 -15.06
C ILE A 13 -34.39 -24.02 -15.72
N LEU A 14 -34.98 -24.06 -16.91
CA LEU A 14 -35.52 -22.86 -17.56
C LEU A 14 -36.66 -22.22 -16.78
N LEU A 15 -37.54 -23.03 -16.16
CA LEU A 15 -38.67 -22.53 -15.38
C LEU A 15 -38.22 -21.93 -14.03
N VAL A 16 -37.19 -22.51 -13.40
CA VAL A 16 -36.59 -21.96 -12.17
C VAL A 16 -35.80 -20.68 -12.43
N VAL A 17 -35.10 -20.58 -13.58
CA VAL A 17 -34.39 -19.34 -13.96
C VAL A 17 -35.38 -18.22 -14.34
N SER A 18 -36.51 -18.53 -14.99
CA SER A 18 -37.54 -17.51 -15.29
C SER A 18 -38.27 -16.99 -14.04
N LEU A 19 -38.29 -17.74 -12.94
CA LEU A 19 -38.90 -17.30 -11.67
C LEU A 19 -37.93 -16.53 -10.75
N ALA A 20 -36.62 -16.58 -11.00
CA ALA A 20 -35.61 -15.98 -10.13
C ALA A 20 -35.12 -14.60 -10.58
N THR A 21 -35.44 -14.17 -11.81
CA THR A 21 -35.04 -12.86 -12.34
C THR A 21 -36.17 -12.16 -13.06
N THR A 22 -37.16 -11.67 -12.30
CA THR A 22 -37.92 -10.48 -12.71
C THR A 22 -37.26 -9.27 -12.05
N ALA A 23 -36.00 -9.00 -12.42
CA ALA A 23 -35.46 -7.67 -12.24
C ALA A 23 -35.98 -6.87 -13.43
N GLU A 24 -37.17 -6.28 -13.27
CA GLU A 24 -37.67 -5.29 -14.21
C GLU A 24 -36.61 -4.20 -14.33
N ALA A 25 -35.97 -4.13 -15.50
CA ALA A 25 -35.18 -2.98 -15.89
C ALA A 25 -36.18 -1.85 -16.18
N GLU A 26 -36.71 -1.23 -15.12
CA GLU A 26 -37.55 -0.05 -15.27
C GLU A 26 -36.68 1.13 -15.69
N ALA A 27 -36.92 1.60 -16.91
CA ALA A 27 -36.38 2.84 -17.41
C ALA A 27 -36.90 3.99 -16.52
N GLY A 28 -36.03 4.49 -15.63
CA GLY A 28 -36.36 5.56 -14.70
C GLY A 28 -36.76 6.86 -15.38
N TRP A 29 -38.08 7.06 -15.57
CA TRP A 29 -38.78 8.30 -15.96
C TRP A 29 -40.04 8.43 -15.08
N PRO A 30 -40.60 9.64 -14.85
CA PRO A 30 -40.84 10.23 -13.51
C PRO A 30 -42.07 9.71 -12.71
N TRP A 31 -42.64 8.56 -13.04
CA TRP A 31 -43.88 8.06 -12.44
C TRP A 31 -43.64 6.91 -11.48
N HIS A 32 -42.82 7.11 -10.44
CA HIS A 32 -42.79 6.14 -9.34
C HIS A 32 -44.18 6.02 -8.69
N SER A 33 -44.64 4.78 -8.51
CA SER A 33 -45.85 4.47 -7.77
C SER A 33 -45.76 5.04 -6.35
N LYS A 34 -46.92 5.30 -5.71
CA LYS A 34 -46.94 5.84 -4.34
C LYS A 34 -46.19 4.92 -3.38
N GLU A 35 -46.32 3.60 -3.57
CA GLU A 35 -45.68 2.56 -2.77
C GLU A 35 -44.16 2.55 -2.96
N GLU A 36 -43.66 2.65 -4.21
CA GLU A 36 -42.21 2.78 -4.46
C GLU A 36 -41.63 4.08 -3.89
N LYS A 37 -42.37 5.18 -3.99
CA LYS A 37 -41.94 6.45 -3.36
C LYS A 37 -41.80 6.24 -1.86
N GLU A 38 -42.81 5.67 -1.21
CA GLU A 38 -42.80 5.40 0.23
C GLU A 38 -41.69 4.43 0.63
N ALA A 39 -41.45 3.36 -0.12
CA ALA A 39 -40.35 2.43 0.09
C ALA A 39 -38.97 3.12 -0.05
N LYS A 40 -38.78 3.94 -1.09
CA LYS A 40 -37.57 4.75 -1.30
C LYS A 40 -37.38 5.80 -0.22
N TRP A 41 -38.46 6.38 0.30
CA TRP A 41 -38.42 7.30 1.44
C TRP A 41 -38.10 6.58 2.74
N ALA A 42 -38.61 5.36 2.95
CA ALA A 42 -38.31 4.52 4.11
C ALA A 42 -36.83 4.06 4.10
N GLU A 43 -36.31 3.62 2.95
CA GLU A 43 -34.91 3.27 2.79
C GLU A 43 -33.99 4.48 3.03
N LYS A 44 -34.33 5.65 2.47
CA LYS A 44 -33.62 6.92 2.74
C LYS A 44 -33.72 7.37 4.20
N ALA A 45 -34.81 7.05 4.89
CA ALA A 45 -35.00 7.34 6.30
C ALA A 45 -34.11 6.46 7.19
N ALA A 46 -33.90 5.20 6.79
CA ALA A 46 -33.04 4.24 7.50
C ALA A 46 -31.53 4.53 7.38
N ARG A 47 -31.10 5.29 6.36
CA ARG A 47 -29.69 5.68 6.19
C ARG A 47 -29.20 6.58 7.34
N PRO A 48 -27.98 6.37 7.86
CA PRO A 48 -27.46 7.14 8.99
C PRO A 48 -27.40 8.64 8.68
N VAL A 49 -27.76 9.45 9.67
CA VAL A 49 -27.86 10.92 9.55
C VAL A 49 -26.51 11.53 9.13
N GLY A 50 -26.42 12.07 7.91
CA GLY A 50 -25.18 12.63 7.34
C GLY A 50 -24.61 11.87 6.12
N SER A 51 -25.12 10.67 5.85
CA SER A 51 -24.83 9.89 4.63
C SER A 51 -25.60 10.35 3.38
N ARG A 52 -26.53 11.30 3.54
CA ARG A 52 -27.41 11.78 2.46
C ARG A 52 -26.65 12.74 1.54
N GLN A 53 -26.04 12.18 0.52
CA GLN A 53 -25.54 12.95 -0.61
C GLN A 53 -26.71 13.37 -1.51
N LYS A 54 -26.68 14.61 -2.01
CA LYS A 54 -27.67 15.18 -2.91
C LYS A 54 -27.01 15.40 -4.26
N TYR A 55 -27.64 14.94 -5.34
CA TYR A 55 -27.20 15.35 -6.67
C TYR A 55 -27.48 16.84 -6.86
N LYS A 56 -26.45 17.61 -7.20
CA LYS A 56 -26.51 19.03 -7.55
C LYS A 56 -25.59 19.27 -8.73
N PHE A 57 -26.10 19.93 -9.77
CA PHE A 57 -25.33 20.30 -10.97
C PHE A 57 -24.60 19.12 -11.64
N GLY A 58 -25.26 17.96 -11.72
CA GLY A 58 -24.70 16.75 -12.34
C GLY A 58 -23.75 15.95 -11.45
N GLU A 59 -23.40 16.45 -10.26
CA GLU A 59 -22.47 15.78 -9.34
C GLU A 59 -23.11 15.47 -7.97
N LEU A 60 -22.54 14.49 -7.27
CA LEU A 60 -22.99 14.03 -5.97
C LEU A 60 -22.39 14.92 -4.86
N TRP A 61 -23.23 15.72 -4.19
CA TRP A 61 -22.81 16.71 -3.19
C TRP A 61 -23.29 16.38 -1.77
N PRO A 62 -22.42 16.37 -0.74
CA PRO A 62 -20.96 16.48 -0.79
C PRO A 62 -20.27 15.23 -1.37
N PRO A 63 -19.03 15.34 -1.88
CA PRO A 63 -18.31 14.22 -2.51
C PRO A 63 -18.06 13.04 -1.54
N VAL A 64 -18.00 13.33 -0.24
CA VAL A 64 -17.95 12.34 0.84
C VAL A 64 -19.09 12.59 1.84
N PRO A 65 -19.67 11.55 2.47
CA PRO A 65 -20.67 11.73 3.52
C PRO A 65 -20.08 12.56 4.66
N ARG A 66 -20.88 13.47 5.24
CA ARG A 66 -20.39 14.28 6.36
C ARG A 66 -20.28 13.41 7.61
N PRO A 67 -19.30 13.69 8.50
CA PRO A 67 -19.23 13.01 9.79
C PRO A 67 -20.59 13.06 10.50
N THR A 68 -21.10 11.89 10.84
CA THR A 68 -22.46 11.63 11.31
C THR A 68 -22.56 11.82 12.83
N GLY A 69 -22.21 13.02 13.31
CA GLY A 69 -22.38 13.40 14.72
C GLY A 69 -23.67 14.18 14.95
N PRO A 70 -24.22 14.21 16.19
CA PRO A 70 -25.33 15.10 16.53
C PRO A 70 -24.97 16.56 16.20
N LYS A 71 -25.95 17.35 15.76
CA LYS A 71 -25.72 18.77 15.46
C LYS A 71 -25.17 19.44 16.71
N ARG A 72 -23.95 19.97 16.62
CA ARG A 72 -23.37 20.77 17.71
C ARG A 72 -24.28 21.96 18.00
N HIS A 73 -24.58 22.15 19.28
CA HIS A 73 -25.35 23.30 19.77
C HIS A 73 -24.68 24.63 19.38
N PHE A 74 -25.46 25.70 19.27
CA PHE A 74 -24.96 27.00 18.80
C PHE A 74 -23.90 27.60 19.73
N TRP A 75 -24.02 27.41 21.05
CA TRP A 75 -23.02 27.87 22.02
C TRP A 75 -21.68 27.16 21.83
N ASN A 76 -21.69 25.85 21.55
CA ASN A 76 -20.48 25.12 21.21
C ASN A 76 -19.85 25.73 19.94
N LYS A 77 -20.63 26.00 18.89
CA LYS A 77 -20.12 26.66 17.68
C LYS A 77 -19.54 28.05 17.96
N TYR A 78 -20.20 28.85 18.79
CA TYR A 78 -19.74 30.17 19.20
C TYR A 78 -18.40 30.08 19.93
N HIS A 79 -18.31 29.25 20.97
CA HIS A 79 -17.06 29.06 21.72
C HIS A 79 -15.96 28.44 20.85
N HIS A 80 -16.29 27.51 19.95
CA HIS A 80 -15.33 26.96 18.98
C HIS A 80 -14.76 28.02 18.04
N ALA A 81 -15.58 28.96 17.55
CA ALA A 81 -15.11 30.05 16.70
C ALA A 81 -14.36 31.13 17.51
N HIS A 82 -14.83 31.41 18.73
CA HIS A 82 -14.29 32.47 19.58
C HIS A 82 -12.92 32.13 20.16
N TYR A 83 -12.68 30.86 20.51
CA TYR A 83 -11.38 30.42 21.03
C TYR A 83 -10.40 30.00 19.93
N TRP A 84 -10.78 30.08 18.65
CA TRP A 84 -9.85 29.88 17.55
C TRP A 84 -8.63 30.82 17.69
N PRO A 85 -7.38 30.31 17.70
CA PRO A 85 -6.96 28.98 17.23
C PRO A 85 -6.71 27.90 18.32
N TYR A 86 -6.92 28.17 19.61
CA TYR A 86 -6.72 27.19 20.70
C TYR A 86 -8.07 26.62 21.19
N PRO A 87 -8.25 25.29 21.36
CA PRO A 87 -7.25 24.23 21.51
C PRO A 87 -6.85 23.53 20.19
N TYR A 88 -7.42 23.91 19.05
CA TYR A 88 -7.20 23.22 17.77
C TYR A 88 -5.74 23.16 17.36
N ASN A 89 -4.97 24.23 17.60
CA ASN A 89 -3.52 24.19 17.39
C ASN A 89 -2.83 23.07 18.18
N CYS A 90 -3.27 22.77 19.40
CA CYS A 90 -2.69 21.69 20.20
C CYS A 90 -3.05 20.32 19.60
N GLU A 91 -4.31 20.14 19.19
CA GLU A 91 -4.79 18.90 18.56
C GLU A 91 -4.09 18.66 17.21
N ASP A 92 -4.00 19.68 16.36
CA ASP A 92 -3.32 19.61 15.06
C ASP A 92 -1.83 19.34 15.22
N GLN A 93 -1.15 20.01 16.17
CA GLN A 93 0.25 19.72 16.48
C GLN A 93 0.44 18.29 16.97
N ALA A 94 -0.44 17.80 17.84
CA ALA A 94 -0.38 16.42 18.33
C ALA A 94 -0.59 15.42 17.19
N TYR A 95 -1.53 15.69 16.29
CA TYR A 95 -1.80 14.88 15.11
C TYR A 95 -0.60 14.82 14.16
N VAL A 96 0.02 15.96 13.85
CA VAL A 96 1.24 16.00 13.01
C VAL A 96 2.38 15.25 13.68
N ARG A 97 2.57 15.43 15.00
CA ARG A 97 3.60 14.71 15.77
C ARG A 97 3.37 13.19 15.74
N ASP A 98 2.13 12.73 15.87
CA ASP A 98 1.78 11.31 15.78
C ASP A 98 2.10 10.72 14.40
N ILE A 99 1.70 11.41 13.32
CA ILE A 99 2.05 10.97 11.95
C ILE A 99 3.56 10.88 11.78
N MET A 100 4.30 11.91 12.18
CA MET A 100 5.76 11.94 12.09
C MET A 100 6.38 10.82 12.92
N ALA A 101 5.89 10.57 14.13
CA ALA A 101 6.37 9.49 14.99
C ALA A 101 6.18 8.11 14.33
N ARG A 102 5.03 7.87 13.67
CA ARG A 102 4.78 6.64 12.93
C ARG A 102 5.68 6.48 11.71
N GLN A 103 5.88 7.54 10.94
CA GLN A 103 6.80 7.52 9.79
C GLN A 103 8.23 7.23 10.24
N ILE A 104 8.67 7.89 11.30
CA ILE A 104 9.96 7.65 11.93
C ILE A 104 10.06 6.20 12.40
N HIS A 105 9.05 5.67 13.10
CA HIS A 105 9.05 4.28 13.55
C HIS A 105 9.19 3.31 12.37
N ASN A 106 8.36 3.45 11.34
CA ASN A 106 8.40 2.62 10.14
C ASN A 106 9.76 2.69 9.45
N GLY A 107 10.35 3.89 9.31
CA GLY A 107 11.67 4.05 8.70
C GLY A 107 12.77 3.31 9.48
N TRP A 108 12.69 3.32 10.81
CA TRP A 108 13.60 2.51 11.63
C TRP A 108 13.34 1.02 11.51
N THR A 109 12.08 0.58 11.53
CA THR A 109 11.72 -0.83 11.30
C THR A 109 12.26 -1.31 9.95
N ASP A 110 12.13 -0.50 8.90
CA ASP A 110 12.60 -0.81 7.56
C ASP A 110 14.14 -0.88 7.50
N GLN A 111 14.82 0.08 8.15
CA GLN A 111 16.28 0.10 8.20
C GLN A 111 16.86 -1.06 9.01
N THR A 112 16.17 -1.53 10.05
CA THR A 112 16.59 -2.72 10.81
C THR A 112 15.99 -4.03 10.27
N THR A 113 15.38 -4.01 9.08
CA THR A 113 14.91 -5.19 8.37
C THR A 113 15.97 -5.76 7.44
N LEU A 114 16.29 -7.04 7.62
CA LEU A 114 17.05 -7.86 6.69
C LEU A 114 16.10 -8.43 5.63
N TYR A 115 16.15 -7.83 4.44
CA TYR A 115 15.42 -8.27 3.25
C TYR A 115 16.08 -9.45 2.53
N ASP A 116 15.36 -10.01 1.57
CA ASP A 116 15.73 -11.18 0.76
C ASP A 116 17.11 -11.06 0.10
N TYR A 117 17.50 -9.87 -0.37
CA TYR A 117 18.81 -9.64 -1.00
C TYR A 117 20.01 -9.69 -0.02
N HIS A 118 19.77 -9.71 1.29
CA HIS A 118 20.81 -9.97 2.28
C HIS A 118 21.08 -11.46 2.46
N PHE A 119 20.23 -12.32 1.91
CA PHE A 119 20.35 -13.77 2.00
C PHE A 119 20.83 -14.37 0.69
N ASP A 120 21.54 -15.48 0.81
CA ASP A 120 21.87 -16.31 -0.33
C ASP A 120 20.63 -17.06 -0.83
N LYS A 121 20.50 -17.19 -2.16
CA LYS A 121 19.28 -17.71 -2.81
C LYS A 121 19.03 -19.17 -2.49
N ASP A 122 20.11 -19.95 -2.37
CA ASP A 122 20.03 -21.40 -2.21
C ASP A 122 20.15 -21.82 -0.73
N GLY A 123 20.86 -21.02 0.08
CA GLY A 123 21.28 -21.42 1.42
C GLY A 123 20.55 -20.76 2.60
N ASN A 124 19.71 -19.74 2.39
CA ASN A 124 19.12 -18.93 3.48
C ASN A 124 20.14 -18.36 4.49
N LYS A 125 21.43 -18.35 4.13
CA LYS A 125 22.53 -17.81 4.93
C LYS A 125 22.72 -16.33 4.62
N LEU A 126 23.23 -15.58 5.58
CA LEU A 126 23.57 -14.18 5.36
C LEU A 126 24.73 -14.06 4.37
N THR A 127 24.56 -13.21 3.38
CA THR A 127 25.63 -12.76 2.48
C THR A 127 26.54 -11.76 3.20
N GLU A 128 27.68 -11.41 2.59
CA GLU A 128 28.57 -10.38 3.12
C GLU A 128 27.83 -9.04 3.36
N ALA A 129 26.97 -8.63 2.42
CA ALA A 129 26.14 -7.43 2.57
C ALA A 129 25.20 -7.55 3.77
N GLY A 130 24.59 -8.72 3.98
CA GLY A 130 23.75 -9.01 5.15
C GLY A 130 24.51 -8.95 6.47
N LEU A 131 25.74 -9.47 6.51
CA LEU A 131 26.59 -9.44 7.69
C LEU A 131 27.03 -8.01 8.05
N ILE A 132 27.39 -7.20 7.06
CA ILE A 132 27.73 -5.78 7.25
C ILE A 132 26.52 -5.01 7.78
N HIS A 133 25.33 -5.26 7.21
CA HIS A 133 24.09 -4.62 7.67
C HIS A 133 23.72 -5.03 9.09
N LEU A 134 23.84 -6.32 9.41
CA LEU A 134 23.63 -6.82 10.76
C LEU A 134 24.58 -6.17 11.77
N ARG A 135 25.87 -6.06 11.44
CA ARG A 135 26.85 -5.34 12.27
C ARG A 135 26.45 -3.89 12.50
N TRP A 136 26.01 -3.19 11.45
CA TRP A 136 25.52 -1.82 11.57
C TRP A 136 24.32 -1.72 12.53
N ILE A 137 23.37 -2.65 12.47
CA ILE A 137 22.22 -2.68 13.40
C ILE A 137 22.72 -2.85 14.85
N LEU A 138 23.67 -3.74 15.08
CA LEU A 138 24.19 -4.02 16.43
C LEU A 138 24.97 -2.84 17.02
N GLU A 139 25.78 -2.17 16.22
CA GLU A 139 26.71 -1.12 16.69
C GLU A 139 26.07 0.28 16.66
N HIS A 140 25.35 0.63 15.59
CA HIS A 140 24.97 2.01 15.28
C HIS A 140 23.49 2.30 15.53
N ALA A 141 22.60 1.29 15.52
CA ALA A 141 21.20 1.53 15.80
C ALA A 141 21.00 1.91 17.27
N PRO A 142 20.15 2.92 17.58
CA PRO A 142 19.91 3.34 18.95
C PRO A 142 19.20 2.25 19.74
N GLU A 143 19.55 2.09 21.00
CA GLU A 143 19.14 0.96 21.85
C GLU A 143 17.61 0.77 21.90
N ASN A 144 16.85 1.87 21.99
CA ASN A 144 15.38 1.86 22.01
C ASN A 144 14.71 1.41 20.70
N ARG A 145 15.47 1.24 19.61
CA ARG A 145 14.97 0.82 18.29
C ARG A 145 15.79 -0.33 17.70
N ARG A 146 16.71 -0.88 18.47
CA ARG A 146 17.59 -1.97 18.06
C ARG A 146 16.82 -3.28 18.13
N VAL A 147 16.03 -3.54 17.10
CA VAL A 147 15.27 -4.77 16.90
C VAL A 147 15.60 -5.29 15.51
N ILE A 148 16.01 -6.56 15.43
CA ILE A 148 16.37 -7.18 14.16
C ILE A 148 15.10 -7.75 13.54
N PHE A 149 14.68 -7.21 12.40
CA PHE A 149 13.57 -7.78 11.63
C PHE A 149 14.12 -8.62 10.49
N VAL A 150 13.53 -9.79 10.27
CA VAL A 150 13.88 -10.69 9.17
C VAL A 150 12.67 -10.81 8.25
N GLN A 151 12.85 -10.54 6.97
CA GLN A 151 11.77 -10.68 6.00
C GLN A 151 11.35 -12.15 5.88
N THR A 152 10.05 -12.42 5.96
CA THR A 152 9.50 -13.75 5.70
C THR A 152 9.74 -14.16 4.25
N ALA A 153 10.20 -15.40 4.04
CA ALA A 153 10.28 -16.04 2.74
C ALA A 153 8.92 -16.64 2.35
N ASP A 154 8.78 -17.09 1.09
CA ASP A 154 7.57 -17.75 0.59
C ASP A 154 7.22 -19.03 1.37
N HIS A 155 8.25 -19.71 1.89
CA HIS A 155 8.11 -20.91 2.71
C HIS A 155 8.38 -20.63 4.19
N SER A 156 7.56 -21.21 5.07
CA SER A 156 7.68 -21.05 6.53
C SER A 156 8.98 -21.64 7.08
N ILE A 157 9.43 -22.77 6.53
CA ILE A 157 10.69 -23.43 6.89
C ILE A 157 11.88 -22.51 6.59
N ALA A 158 11.93 -21.95 5.38
CA ALA A 158 12.97 -20.99 4.99
C ALA A 158 12.98 -19.74 5.88
N SER A 159 11.80 -19.26 6.29
CA SER A 159 11.70 -18.13 7.23
C SER A 159 12.31 -18.45 8.60
N GLN A 160 12.07 -19.65 9.13
CA GLN A 160 12.65 -20.09 10.41
C GLN A 160 14.16 -20.30 10.30
N GLU A 161 14.64 -20.86 9.20
CA GLU A 161 16.07 -21.01 8.94
C GLU A 161 16.79 -19.66 8.86
N ARG A 162 16.20 -18.68 8.16
CA ARG A 162 16.74 -17.30 8.12
C ARG A 162 16.81 -16.69 9.50
N LEU A 163 15.75 -16.83 10.30
CA LEU A 163 15.72 -16.33 11.67
C LEU A 163 16.81 -16.97 12.53
N ALA A 164 16.97 -18.29 12.45
CA ALA A 164 17.99 -19.03 13.20
C ALA A 164 19.41 -18.62 12.78
N ASN A 165 19.67 -18.49 11.47
CA ASN A 165 20.96 -18.05 10.93
C ASN A 165 21.30 -16.62 11.38
N VAL A 166 20.33 -15.71 11.39
CA VAL A 166 20.50 -14.33 11.86
C VAL A 166 20.77 -14.29 13.36
N GLN A 167 20.05 -15.07 14.16
CA GLN A 167 20.29 -15.17 15.61
C GLN A 167 21.68 -15.72 15.92
N TYR A 168 22.10 -16.75 15.19
CA TYR A 168 23.44 -17.32 15.32
C TYR A 168 24.51 -16.27 14.97
N ALA A 169 24.41 -15.62 13.81
CA ALA A 169 25.36 -14.58 13.40
C ALA A 169 25.39 -13.39 14.37
N ALA A 170 24.23 -12.96 14.87
CA ALA A 170 24.16 -11.89 15.87
C ALA A 170 24.83 -12.28 17.20
N SER A 171 24.68 -13.54 17.62
CA SER A 171 25.34 -14.05 18.83
C SER A 171 26.87 -14.08 18.70
N GLU A 172 27.37 -14.43 17.52
CA GLU A 172 28.80 -14.47 17.20
C GLU A 172 29.40 -13.06 17.21
N MET A 173 28.71 -12.09 16.59
CA MET A 173 29.15 -10.69 16.54
C MET A 173 29.08 -9.98 17.90
N SER A 174 28.09 -10.31 18.74
CA SER A 174 27.86 -9.68 20.04
C SER A 174 28.86 -10.14 21.12
N GLY A 175 29.64 -11.20 20.87
CA GLY A 175 30.64 -11.70 21.82
C GLY A 175 30.06 -12.08 23.19
N GLY A 176 28.78 -12.49 23.25
CA GLY A 176 28.09 -12.82 24.50
C GLY A 176 27.42 -11.67 25.24
N GLN A 177 27.38 -10.45 24.68
CA GLN A 177 26.55 -9.36 25.20
C GLN A 177 25.06 -9.54 24.87
N SER A 178 24.20 -8.76 25.53
CA SER A 178 22.74 -8.75 25.32
C SER A 178 22.39 -8.61 23.83
N ILE A 179 21.87 -9.69 23.24
CA ILE A 179 21.52 -9.74 21.83
C ILE A 179 20.13 -9.11 21.66
N PRO A 180 19.95 -8.15 20.73
CA PRO A 180 18.63 -7.59 20.45
C PRO A 180 17.68 -8.67 19.92
N SER A 181 16.39 -8.53 20.24
CA SER A 181 15.37 -9.49 19.79
C SER A 181 15.32 -9.53 18.27
N ALA A 182 15.37 -10.75 17.71
CA ALA A 182 15.17 -11.01 16.29
C ALA A 182 13.77 -11.57 16.06
N MET A 183 13.03 -11.01 15.10
CA MET A 183 11.66 -11.44 14.79
C MET A 183 11.37 -11.41 13.29
N LEU A 184 10.42 -12.27 12.87
CA LEU A 184 9.95 -12.31 11.49
C LEU A 184 8.99 -11.16 11.19
N ARG A 185 9.10 -10.60 10.00
CA ARG A 185 8.23 -9.53 9.50
C ARG A 185 7.81 -9.84 8.07
N VAL A 186 6.51 -9.74 7.81
CA VAL A 186 5.97 -9.73 6.45
C VAL A 186 6.19 -8.33 5.89
N ALA A 187 7.15 -8.18 4.98
CA ALA A 187 7.46 -6.93 4.33
C ALA A 187 7.77 -7.16 2.85
N PRO A 188 7.26 -6.30 1.94
CA PRO A 188 7.80 -6.23 0.60
C PRO A 188 9.19 -5.58 0.64
N ALA A 189 10.10 -6.03 -0.21
CA ALA A 189 11.35 -5.32 -0.43
C ALA A 189 11.01 -3.97 -1.10
N TYR A 190 11.28 -2.86 -0.41
CA TYR A 190 11.05 -1.53 -0.96
C TYR A 190 12.17 -1.15 -1.92
N GLY A 191 11.79 -0.65 -3.09
CA GLY A 191 12.69 -0.22 -4.15
C GLY A 191 12.54 -1.06 -5.41
N ARG A 192 13.28 -0.67 -6.44
CA ARG A 192 13.39 -1.44 -7.67
C ARG A 192 14.76 -2.10 -7.71
N PRO A 193 14.85 -3.39 -8.05
CA PRO A 193 16.13 -4.07 -8.12
C PRO A 193 17.03 -3.33 -9.12
N ALA A 194 18.29 -3.11 -8.74
CA ALA A 194 19.26 -2.38 -9.57
C ALA A 194 19.35 -2.95 -10.99
N ARG A 195 19.17 -4.27 -11.14
CA ARG A 195 19.11 -4.96 -12.44
C ARG A 195 17.96 -4.46 -13.33
N GLU A 196 16.78 -4.27 -12.75
CA GLU A 196 15.62 -3.76 -13.49
C GLU A 196 15.84 -2.31 -13.92
N GLU A 197 16.43 -1.49 -13.05
CA GLU A 197 16.75 -0.09 -13.37
C GLU A 197 17.87 0.02 -14.41
N ASP A 198 18.92 -0.80 -14.34
CA ASP A 198 19.97 -0.88 -15.36
C ASP A 198 19.42 -1.32 -16.72
N LEU A 199 18.51 -2.29 -16.76
CA LEU A 199 17.83 -2.71 -18.00
C LEU A 199 17.01 -1.56 -18.60
N LYS A 200 16.24 -0.82 -17.78
CA LYS A 200 15.49 0.35 -18.25
C LYS A 200 16.41 1.45 -18.75
N TYR A 201 17.48 1.73 -18.01
CA TYR A 201 18.46 2.76 -18.39
C TYR A 201 19.11 2.41 -19.73
N ARG A 202 19.56 1.16 -19.92
CA ARG A 202 20.12 0.71 -21.21
C ARG A 202 19.11 0.79 -22.34
N ALA A 203 17.87 0.36 -22.11
CA ALA A 203 16.80 0.47 -23.10
C ALA A 203 16.50 1.93 -23.45
N TYR A 204 16.46 2.82 -22.45
CA TYR A 204 16.29 4.25 -22.63
C TYR A 204 17.42 4.83 -23.48
N VAL A 205 18.68 4.64 -23.08
CA VAL A 205 19.86 5.14 -23.82
C VAL A 205 19.89 4.60 -25.25
N GLY A 206 19.59 3.31 -25.45
CA GLY A 206 19.51 2.70 -26.78
C GLY A 206 18.38 3.23 -27.66
N SER A 207 17.32 3.78 -27.05
CA SER A 207 16.19 4.40 -27.76
C SER A 207 16.40 5.88 -28.09
N ILE A 208 17.42 6.53 -27.53
CA ILE A 208 17.74 7.93 -27.83
C ILE A 208 18.21 8.02 -29.27
N LEU A 209 17.45 8.74 -30.10
CA LEU A 209 17.85 9.06 -31.47
C LEU A 209 19.15 9.86 -31.48
N ALA A 210 20.00 9.62 -32.47
CA ALA A 210 21.23 10.40 -32.65
C ALA A 210 20.93 11.91 -32.66
N PRO A 211 21.79 12.75 -32.05
CA PRO A 211 21.57 14.18 -31.96
C PRO A 211 21.43 14.80 -33.36
N ARG A 212 20.37 15.59 -33.56
CA ARG A 212 20.09 16.24 -34.85
C ARG A 212 20.96 17.47 -35.13
N ILE A 213 21.72 17.91 -34.12
CA ILE A 213 22.70 18.98 -34.27
C ILE A 213 24.00 18.33 -34.73
N GLN A 214 24.34 18.52 -36.00
CA GLN A 214 25.66 18.14 -36.50
C GLN A 214 26.67 19.07 -35.85
N TYR A 215 27.42 18.55 -34.89
CA TYR A 215 28.62 19.22 -34.41
C TYR A 215 29.64 19.16 -35.54
N THR A 216 29.83 20.28 -36.25
CA THR A 216 31.00 20.45 -37.09
C THR A 216 32.21 20.50 -36.16
N ALA A 217 32.91 19.38 -35.99
CA ALA A 217 34.24 19.40 -35.40
C ALA A 217 35.09 20.30 -36.30
N GLY A 218 35.45 21.49 -35.80
CA GLY A 218 36.42 22.35 -36.47
C GLY A 218 37.69 21.54 -36.68
N GLY A 219 37.98 21.21 -37.93
CA GLY A 219 39.10 20.36 -38.32
C GLY A 219 40.43 21.03 -37.98
N GLY A 220 40.95 20.74 -36.80
CA GLY A 220 42.38 20.80 -36.53
C GLY A 220 42.97 19.46 -36.95
N SER A 221 43.59 19.40 -38.13
CA SER A 221 44.45 18.28 -38.52
C SER A 221 45.61 18.17 -37.53
N ALA A 222 45.46 17.32 -36.51
CA ALA A 222 46.59 16.79 -35.77
C ALA A 222 47.13 15.62 -36.59
N ALA A 223 48.22 15.88 -37.31
CA ALA A 223 48.98 14.88 -38.04
C ALA A 223 49.43 13.78 -37.06
N ASN A 224 49.02 12.54 -37.33
CA ASN A 224 49.63 11.36 -36.73
C ASN A 224 51.06 11.25 -37.28
N GLY A 225 52.04 11.68 -36.48
CA GLY A 225 53.43 11.28 -36.64
C GLY A 225 53.61 9.90 -36.01
N GLY A 226 53.73 8.88 -36.86
CA GLY A 226 54.27 7.59 -36.45
C GLY A 226 55.77 7.56 -36.72
N GLU A 227 56.55 7.41 -35.66
CA GLU A 227 57.76 6.58 -35.53
C GLU A 227 57.88 6.15 -34.06
#